data_AF-A0A5C7ZHZ8-F1
#
_entry.id   AF-A0A5C7ZHZ8-F1
#
_cell.length_a   1.000
_cell.length_b   1.000
_cell.length_c   1.000
_cell.angle_alpha   90.00
_cell.angle_beta   90.00
_cell.angle_gamma   90.00
#
_symmetry.space_group_name_H-M   'P 1'
#
loop_
_entity.id
_entity.type
_entity.pdbx_description
1 polymer ?
#
loop_
_entity_poly.entity_id
_entity_poly.type
_entity_poly.pdbx_seq_one_letter_code
_entity_poly.pdbx_strand_id
1 'polypeptide(L)'
;MKSLLPLCLAAFASLALPVSAGATSNTPIESAVAELGRIHGTALACKQPALVSRARNAVQTTAPKTRAYGEIFENATSEAFLAQGQAVCPDAQRLASQLTEAESKLGDSVRNAR
;
A
#
# COMPACT_ATOMS: atom_id res chain seq x y z
N MET A 1 -29.84 -37.93 43.23
CA MET A 1 -28.46 -37.76 43.73
C MET A 1 -27.70 -37.06 42.61
N LYS A 2 -27.66 -35.72 42.64
CA LYS A 2 -26.56 -34.85 43.10
C LYS A 2 -25.47 -34.69 42.00
N SER A 3 -25.43 -33.48 41.44
CA SER A 3 -24.61 -32.96 40.33
C SER A 3 -23.11 -33.14 40.51
N LEU A 4 -22.32 -32.98 39.42
CA LEU A 4 -21.25 -31.95 39.33
C LEU A 4 -20.62 -31.90 37.93
N LEU A 5 -20.78 -30.73 37.30
CA LEU A 5 -20.00 -30.18 36.19
C LEU A 5 -18.60 -29.75 36.72
N PRO A 6 -17.55 -29.70 35.87
CA PRO A 6 -17.00 -28.38 35.51
C PRO A 6 -16.58 -28.35 34.02
N LEU A 7 -17.10 -27.48 33.16
CA LEU A 7 -16.75 -26.05 32.97
C LEU A 7 -15.24 -25.75 33.13
N CYS A 8 -14.47 -26.01 32.08
CA CYS A 8 -13.19 -25.34 31.82
C CYS A 8 -13.24 -24.68 30.43
N LEU A 9 -13.95 -23.55 30.33
CA LEU A 9 -13.76 -22.59 29.24
C LEU A 9 -12.47 -21.81 29.52
N ALA A 10 -11.36 -22.25 28.93
CA ALA A 10 -10.15 -21.43 28.84
C ALA A 10 -10.31 -20.47 27.64
N ALA A 11 -10.87 -19.29 27.90
CA ALA A 11 -10.89 -18.19 26.95
C ALA A 11 -9.47 -17.61 26.82
N PHE A 12 -8.70 -18.09 25.84
CA PHE A 12 -7.50 -17.39 25.38
C PHE A 12 -7.95 -16.15 24.58
N ALA A 13 -8.11 -15.03 25.28
CA ALA A 13 -8.28 -13.72 24.66
C ALA A 13 -6.93 -13.29 24.09
N SER A 14 -6.69 -13.64 22.82
CA SER A 14 -5.59 -13.08 22.05
C SER A 14 -5.82 -11.58 21.86
N LEU A 15 -5.10 -10.75 22.62
CA LEU A 15 -4.98 -9.32 22.33
C LEU A 15 -4.22 -9.16 21.00
N ALA A 16 -4.94 -9.15 19.89
CA ALA A 16 -4.43 -8.60 18.64
C ALA A 16 -4.45 -7.07 18.79
N LEU A 17 -3.33 -6.47 19.21
CA LEU A 17 -3.16 -5.04 19.06
C LEU A 17 -3.09 -4.72 17.55
N PRO A 18 -3.87 -3.74 17.04
CA PRO A 18 -3.59 -3.19 15.73
C PRO A 18 -2.27 -2.41 15.85
N VAL A 19 -1.20 -2.95 15.27
CA VAL A 19 -0.02 -2.16 14.96
C VAL A 19 -0.46 -1.12 13.92
N SER A 20 -0.80 0.08 14.39
CA SER A 20 -0.80 1.25 13.52
C SER A 20 0.67 1.57 13.25
N ALA A 21 1.10 1.39 12.00
CA ALA A 21 2.38 1.88 11.55
C ALA A 21 2.38 3.41 11.72
N GLY A 22 3.02 3.87 12.80
CA GLY A 22 3.24 5.29 13.06
C GLY A 22 4.05 5.90 11.93
N ALA A 23 3.78 7.18 11.63
CA ALA A 23 4.45 7.97 10.61
C ALA A 23 5.98 7.91 10.74
N THR A 24 6.60 6.98 10.02
CA THR A 24 8.04 6.94 9.81
C THR A 24 8.42 8.14 8.95
N SER A 25 9.51 8.83 9.30
CA SER A 25 10.17 9.75 8.37
C SER A 25 10.63 8.94 7.15
N ASN A 26 9.78 8.87 6.13
CA ASN A 26 10.05 8.09 4.94
C ASN A 26 11.22 8.71 4.17
N THR A 27 12.17 7.89 3.75
CA THR A 27 13.18 8.33 2.79
C THR A 27 12.51 8.79 1.49
N PRO A 28 13.19 9.60 0.65
CA PRO A 28 12.63 10.02 -0.64
C PRO A 28 12.18 8.84 -1.52
N ILE A 29 12.92 7.72 -1.48
CA ILE A 29 12.56 6.49 -2.21
C ILE A 29 11.29 5.87 -1.61
N GLU A 30 11.22 5.71 -0.28
CA GLU A 30 10.04 5.15 0.40
C GLU A 30 8.78 5.97 0.12
N SER A 31 8.89 7.31 0.16
CA SER A 31 7.78 8.21 -0.16
C SER A 31 7.31 8.07 -1.60
N ALA A 32 8.24 7.99 -2.57
CA ALA A 32 7.87 7.82 -3.97
C ALA A 32 7.25 6.45 -4.24
N VAL A 33 7.74 5.39 -3.60
CA VAL A 33 7.16 4.04 -3.71
C VAL A 33 5.76 3.98 -3.08
N ALA A 34 5.56 4.60 -1.92
CA ALA A 34 4.24 4.70 -1.29
C ALA A 34 3.24 5.43 -2.20
N GLU A 35 3.66 6.54 -2.82
CA GLU A 35 2.79 7.29 -3.74
C GLU A 35 2.40 6.48 -4.99
N LEU A 36 3.34 5.72 -5.56
CA LEU A 36 3.05 4.79 -6.65
C LEU A 36 2.06 3.70 -6.21
N GLY A 37 2.20 3.18 -4.98
CA GLY A 37 1.25 2.23 -4.39
C GLY A 37 -0.15 2.83 -4.24
N ARG A 38 -0.23 4.07 -3.74
CA ARG A 38 -1.50 4.79 -3.59
C ARG A 38 -2.21 4.95 -4.94
N ILE A 39 -1.49 5.39 -5.97
CA ILE A 39 -2.01 5.52 -7.34
C ILE A 39 -2.45 4.16 -7.89
N HIS A 40 -1.67 3.10 -7.66
CA HIS A 40 -1.99 1.75 -8.08
C HIS A 40 -3.30 1.25 -7.45
N GLY A 41 -3.46 1.40 -6.13
CA GLY A 41 -4.67 1.01 -5.40
C GLY A 41 -5.92 1.75 -5.90
N THR A 42 -5.83 3.07 -6.09
CA THR A 42 -6.93 3.85 -6.67
C THR A 42 -7.27 3.41 -8.10
N ALA A 43 -6.26 3.22 -8.96
CA ALA A 43 -6.47 2.77 -10.33
C ALA A 43 -7.10 1.37 -10.40
N LEU A 44 -6.73 0.48 -9.47
CA LEU A 44 -7.28 -0.87 -9.36
C LEU A 44 -8.77 -0.84 -8.97
N ALA A 45 -9.13 -0.07 -7.93
CA ALA A 45 -10.53 0.12 -7.53
C ALA A 45 -11.36 0.72 -8.69
N CYS A 46 -10.73 1.59 -9.47
CA CYS A 46 -11.34 2.24 -10.62
C CYS A 46 -11.29 1.47 -11.94
N LYS A 47 -10.84 0.21 -11.93
CA LYS A 47 -10.78 -0.66 -13.12
C LYS A 47 -10.02 -0.02 -14.29
N GLN A 48 -8.88 0.62 -14.00
CA GLN A 48 -8.00 1.24 -15.00
C GLN A 48 -6.74 0.39 -15.22
N PRO A 49 -6.81 -0.76 -15.94
CA PRO A 49 -5.75 -1.78 -15.98
C PRO A 49 -4.43 -1.29 -16.57
N ALA A 50 -4.47 -0.30 -17.48
CA ALA A 50 -3.27 0.32 -18.03
C ALA A 50 -2.46 1.06 -16.97
N LEU A 51 -3.14 1.84 -16.10
CA LEU A 51 -2.49 2.58 -15.03
C LEU A 51 -2.03 1.67 -13.88
N VAL A 52 -2.81 0.64 -13.55
CA VAL A 52 -2.41 -0.45 -12.64
C VAL A 52 -1.09 -1.06 -13.09
N SER A 53 -1.02 -1.54 -14.34
CA SER A 53 0.19 -2.18 -14.85
C SER A 53 1.39 -1.23 -14.88
N ARG A 54 1.18 0.04 -15.27
CA ARG A 54 2.23 1.05 -15.33
C ARG A 54 2.81 1.37 -13.94
N ALA A 55 1.97 1.62 -12.94
CA ALA A 55 2.42 1.91 -11.58
C ALA A 55 3.21 0.76 -10.96
N ARG A 56 2.73 -0.49 -11.13
CA ARG A 56 3.47 -1.68 -10.67
C ARG A 56 4.82 -1.81 -11.37
N ASN A 57 4.83 -1.62 -12.70
CA ASN A 57 6.05 -1.73 -13.49
C ASN A 57 7.08 -0.66 -13.10
N ALA A 58 6.66 0.57 -12.80
CA ALA A 58 7.56 1.64 -12.38
C ALA A 58 8.37 1.26 -11.12
N VAL A 59 7.71 0.70 -10.10
CA VAL A 59 8.38 0.20 -8.89
C VAL A 59 9.25 -1.02 -9.23
N GLN A 60 8.72 -1.97 -10.01
CA GLN A 60 9.43 -3.18 -10.40
C GLN A 60 10.69 -2.92 -11.25
N THR A 61 10.79 -1.81 -11.97
CA THR A 61 11.98 -1.49 -12.77
C THR A 61 12.92 -0.52 -12.06
N THR A 62 12.39 0.41 -11.27
CA THR A 62 13.19 1.56 -10.78
C THR A 62 13.61 1.43 -9.32
N ALA A 63 12.72 0.96 -8.43
CA ALA A 63 13.03 0.89 -7.01
C ALA A 63 14.12 -0.17 -6.71
N PRO A 64 14.96 0.02 -5.68
CA PRO A 64 15.88 -1.03 -5.22
C PRO A 64 15.13 -2.31 -4.86
N LYS A 65 15.72 -3.47 -5.15
CA LYS A 65 15.06 -4.78 -4.98
C LYS A 65 15.20 -5.29 -3.55
N THR A 66 14.53 -4.61 -2.62
CA THR A 66 14.44 -5.01 -1.22
C THR A 66 13.00 -5.33 -0.84
N ARG A 67 12.83 -6.18 0.17
CA ARG A 67 11.52 -6.48 0.76
C ARG A 67 10.80 -5.22 1.24
N ALA A 68 11.53 -4.31 1.90
CA ALA A 68 10.96 -3.10 2.50
C ALA A 68 10.20 -2.25 1.47
N TYR A 69 10.77 -2.01 0.29
CA TYR A 69 10.08 -1.23 -0.75
C TYR A 69 8.86 -1.96 -1.32
N GLY A 70 8.91 -3.29 -1.43
CA GLY A 70 7.73 -4.08 -1.81
C GLY A 70 6.60 -3.95 -0.79
N GLU A 71 6.90 -4.08 0.50
CA GLU A 71 5.91 -3.95 1.58
C GLU A 71 5.30 -2.54 1.63
N ILE A 72 6.09 -1.49 1.42
CA ILE A 72 5.58 -0.12 1.34
C ILE A 72 4.59 0.05 0.17
N PHE A 73 4.93 -0.47 -1.01
CA PHE A 73 4.06 -0.40 -2.18
C PHE A 73 2.73 -1.14 -1.96
N GLU A 74 2.79 -2.36 -1.43
CA GLU A 74 1.61 -3.21 -1.22
C GLU A 74 0.70 -2.68 -0.09
N ASN A 75 1.28 -2.16 0.99
CA ASN A 75 0.51 -1.53 2.07
C ASN A 75 -0.24 -0.29 1.56
N ALA A 76 0.47 0.62 0.89
CA ALA A 76 -0.14 1.82 0.31
C ALA A 76 -1.19 1.50 -0.77
N THR A 77 -0.96 0.43 -1.56
CA THR A 77 -1.93 -0.08 -2.54
C THR A 77 -3.21 -0.55 -1.85
N SER A 78 -3.07 -1.36 -0.80
CA SER A 78 -4.20 -1.94 -0.06
C SER A 78 -5.03 -0.84 0.60
N GLU A 79 -4.37 0.11 1.26
CA GLU A 79 -5.02 1.27 1.89
C GLU A 79 -5.78 2.12 0.86
N ALA A 80 -5.15 2.46 -0.26
CA ALA A 80 -5.77 3.30 -1.28
C ALA A 80 -6.90 2.59 -2.04
N PHE A 81 -6.78 1.28 -2.27
CA PHE A 81 -7.85 0.47 -2.86
C PHE A 81 -9.10 0.48 -1.96
N LEU A 82 -8.92 0.21 -0.66
CA LEU A 82 -10.00 0.21 0.32
C LEU A 82 -10.60 1.61 0.50
N ALA A 83 -9.76 2.65 0.55
CA ALA A 83 -10.20 4.04 0.69
C ALA A 83 -10.98 4.54 -0.54
N GLN A 84 -10.57 4.16 -1.76
CA GLN A 84 -11.31 4.49 -2.97
C GLN A 84 -12.66 3.77 -2.99
N GLY A 85 -12.70 2.48 -2.63
CA GLY A 85 -13.93 1.69 -2.51
C GLY A 85 -14.85 1.87 -3.72
N GLN A 86 -16.05 2.41 -3.48
CA GLN A 86 -17.04 2.74 -4.52
C GLN A 86 -17.19 4.24 -4.76
N ALA A 87 -16.28 5.06 -4.23
CA ALA A 87 -16.28 6.49 -4.48
C ALA A 87 -16.09 6.79 -5.97
N VAL A 88 -16.51 7.97 -6.39
CA VAL A 88 -16.35 8.43 -7.77
C VAL A 88 -14.88 8.36 -8.16
N CYS A 89 -14.61 7.70 -9.28
CA CYS A 89 -13.25 7.51 -9.75
C CYS A 89 -12.68 8.84 -10.26
N PRO A 90 -11.41 9.15 -9.90
CA PRO A 90 -10.73 10.28 -10.50
C PRO A 90 -10.57 10.06 -12.00
N ASP A 91 -10.53 11.17 -12.73
CA ASP A 91 -10.27 11.17 -14.16
C ASP A 91 -8.94 10.46 -14.50
N ALA A 92 -8.96 9.68 -15.58
CA ALA A 92 -7.81 8.86 -15.97
C ALA A 92 -6.59 9.71 -16.37
N GLN A 93 -6.81 10.87 -16.99
CA GLN A 93 -5.72 11.78 -17.36
C GLN A 93 -5.07 12.39 -16.12
N ARG A 94 -5.88 12.71 -15.09
CA ARG A 94 -5.38 13.15 -13.79
C ARG A 94 -4.51 12.08 -13.14
N LEU A 95 -4.98 10.84 -13.06
CA LEU A 95 -4.18 9.74 -12.50
C LEU A 95 -2.90 9.48 -13.30
N ALA A 96 -2.96 9.53 -14.64
CA ALA A 96 -1.78 9.36 -15.48
C ALA A 96 -0.72 10.47 -15.26
N SER A 97 -1.18 11.70 -15.01
CA SER A 97 -0.29 12.83 -14.70
C SER A 97 0.39 12.66 -13.34
N GLN A 98 -0.38 12.27 -12.31
CA GLN A 98 0.16 11.95 -10.99
C GLN A 98 1.15 10.79 -11.04
N LEU A 99 0.85 9.76 -11.83
CA LEU A 99 1.73 8.62 -12.03
C LEU A 99 3.06 9.03 -12.67
N THR A 100 3.02 9.89 -13.69
CA THR A 100 4.22 10.42 -14.35
C THR A 100 5.11 11.19 -13.37
N GLU A 101 4.50 12.00 -12.51
CA GLU A 101 5.23 12.74 -11.47
C GLU A 101 5.87 11.80 -10.44
N ALA A 102 5.13 10.79 -9.98
CA ALA A 102 5.63 9.81 -9.02
C ALA A 102 6.76 8.94 -9.60
N GLU A 103 6.68 8.57 -10.88
CA GLU A 103 7.75 7.89 -11.63
C GLU A 103 9.03 8.73 -11.66
N SER A 104 8.92 10.03 -11.98
CA SER A 104 10.08 10.94 -11.98
C SER A 104 10.70 11.02 -10.60
N LYS A 105 9.88 11.24 -9.55
CA LYS A 105 10.35 11.33 -8.16
C LYS A 105 11.09 10.07 -7.72
N LEU A 106 10.59 8.88 -8.07
CA LEU A 106 11.27 7.63 -7.77
C LEU A 106 12.62 7.54 -8.50
N GLY A 107 12.64 7.87 -9.79
CA GLY A 107 13.86 7.86 -10.59
C GLY A 107 14.93 8.83 -10.06
N ASP A 108 14.54 10.05 -9.72
CA ASP A 108 15.42 11.06 -9.13
C ASP A 108 15.96 10.61 -7.77
N SER A 109 15.08 10.09 -6.90
CA SER A 109 15.46 9.64 -5.56
C SER A 109 16.46 8.49 -5.62
N VAL A 110 16.28 7.54 -6.53
CA VAL A 110 17.21 6.42 -6.72
C VAL A 110 18.54 6.88 -7.31
N ARG A 111 18.53 7.85 -8.24
CA ARG A 111 19.77 8.43 -8.79
C ARG A 111 20.57 9.17 -7.73
N ASN A 112 19.90 9.98 -6.89
CA ASN A 112 20.55 10.80 -5.88
C ASN A 112 21.07 10.00 -4.67
N ALA A 113 20.62 8.75 -4.51
CA ALA A 113 21.06 7.85 -3.46
C ALA A 113 22.26 6.97 -3.85
N ARG A 114 22.76 7.10 -5.09
CA ARG A 114 23.96 6.41 -5.60
C ARG A 114 25.17 7.32 -5.53
#